data_AF-A0A914K6H0-F1
#
_entry.id   AF-A0A914K6H0-F1
#
_cell.length_a   1.000
_cell.length_b   1.000
_cell.length_c   1.000
_cell.angle_alpha   90.00
_cell.angle_beta   90.00
_cell.angle_gamma   90.00
#
_symmetry.space_group_name_H-M   'P 1'
#
loop_
_entity.id
_entity.type
_entity.pdbx_description
1 polymer ?
#
loop_
_entity_poly.entity_id
_entity_poly.type
_entity_poly.pdbx_seq_one_letter_code
_entity_poly.pdbx_strand_id
1 'polypeptide(L)'
;MNSENNLSMKEAQWLEASSAREVFHDLENLLRDICDRLKVSTKVENHDASAPKVTQPEKFILVSKNNQDSLKATVTLFDENIIQSEISLKYPKIPGGIYRSVANPNVQWKIQQLQDTGNQCARALQIVLKGKQRYDRCIKTSGYDGQSLLILLSVLRGVKDLVGDARTCLTMPRKKSLLELCQFQPTKSFNPPLPHDILLSYYISASKLVCAAYQVVTMKQNGAQSVTVYQAEAHLPHLVDVLQHLNTVFSRVQDLLTKFGVLKIPVEVL
;
A
#
# COMPACT_ATOMS: atom_id res chain seq x y z
N MET A 1 5.45 -39.66 25.08
CA MET A 1 5.88 -38.26 24.82
C MET A 1 7.02 -38.18 23.79
N ASN A 2 8.07 -39.02 23.83
CA ASN A 2 9.19 -38.90 22.86
C ASN A 2 8.88 -39.32 21.41
N SER A 3 7.92 -40.22 21.15
CA SER A 3 7.63 -40.70 19.79
C SER A 3 6.84 -39.68 18.95
N GLU A 4 5.81 -39.06 19.52
CA GLU A 4 4.94 -38.07 18.84
C GLU A 4 5.70 -36.78 18.51
N ASN A 5 6.57 -36.32 19.42
CA ASN A 5 7.43 -35.15 19.20
C ASN A 5 8.44 -35.41 18.07
N ASN A 6 9.03 -36.61 18.04
CA ASN A 6 9.96 -37.01 16.97
C ASN A 6 9.27 -37.15 15.61
N LEU A 7 8.01 -37.61 15.57
CA LEU A 7 7.23 -37.66 14.33
C LEU A 7 6.90 -36.25 13.82
N SER A 8 6.43 -35.37 14.72
CA SER A 8 6.10 -33.97 14.38
C SER A 8 7.31 -33.22 13.82
N MET A 9 8.51 -33.48 14.36
CA MET A 9 9.76 -32.90 13.85
C MET A 9 10.13 -33.40 12.45
N LYS A 10 10.00 -34.70 12.20
CA LYS A 10 10.26 -35.27 10.87
C LYS A 10 9.27 -34.78 9.82
N GLU A 11 8.00 -34.64 10.19
CA GLU A 11 6.97 -34.05 9.34
C GLU A 11 7.27 -32.58 9.02
N ALA A 12 7.73 -31.81 10.00
CA ALA A 12 8.14 -30.42 9.79
C ALA A 12 9.34 -30.33 8.84
N GLN A 13 10.36 -31.16 9.03
CA GLN A 13 11.53 -31.21 8.13
C GLN A 13 11.14 -31.62 6.71
N TRP A 14 10.22 -32.59 6.56
CA TRP A 14 9.73 -33.00 5.25
C TRP A 14 8.93 -31.88 4.56
N LEU A 15 8.05 -31.20 5.30
CA LEU A 15 7.28 -30.08 4.79
C LEU A 15 8.21 -28.93 4.39
N GLU A 16 9.20 -28.63 5.22
CA GLU A 16 10.24 -27.65 4.93
C GLU A 16 10.99 -28.00 3.64
N ALA A 17 11.54 -29.21 3.54
CA ALA A 17 12.31 -29.66 2.39
C ALA A 17 11.51 -29.66 1.08
N SER A 18 10.20 -29.95 1.15
CA SER A 18 9.33 -29.98 -0.01
C SER A 18 8.83 -28.60 -0.46
N SER A 19 8.79 -27.60 0.42
CA SER A 19 8.14 -26.32 0.13
C SER A 19 9.05 -25.08 0.18
N ALA A 20 10.12 -25.09 0.97
CA ALA A 20 10.91 -23.89 1.26
C ALA A 20 11.48 -23.23 0.00
N ARG A 21 12.04 -24.03 -0.92
CA ARG A 21 12.68 -23.51 -2.14
C ARG A 21 11.68 -22.82 -3.06
N GLU A 22 10.52 -23.43 -3.29
CA GLU A 22 9.45 -22.88 -4.12
C GLU A 22 8.92 -21.59 -3.48
N VAL A 23 8.68 -21.62 -2.17
CA VAL A 23 8.17 -20.45 -1.43
C VAL A 23 9.15 -19.27 -1.49
N PHE A 24 10.45 -19.49 -1.25
CA PHE A 24 11.43 -18.42 -1.39
C PHE A 24 11.47 -17.84 -2.81
N HIS A 25 11.35 -18.68 -3.83
CA HIS A 25 11.32 -18.24 -5.23
C HIS A 25 10.06 -17.42 -5.55
N ASP A 26 8.89 -17.92 -5.18
CA ASP A 26 7.60 -17.26 -5.38
C ASP A 26 7.56 -15.89 -4.69
N LEU A 27 7.97 -15.85 -3.42
CA LEU A 27 8.00 -14.62 -2.63
C LEU A 27 8.94 -13.59 -3.23
N GLU A 28 10.13 -14.02 -3.65
CA GLU A 28 11.11 -13.16 -4.30
C GLU A 28 10.54 -12.56 -5.60
N ASN A 29 10.02 -13.40 -6.50
CA ASN A 29 9.48 -12.96 -7.79
C ASN A 29 8.30 -11.98 -7.62
N LEU A 30 7.33 -12.33 -6.77
CA LEU A 30 6.14 -11.52 -6.55
C LEU A 30 6.50 -10.16 -5.91
N LEU A 31 7.38 -10.17 -4.90
CA LEU A 31 7.79 -8.93 -4.23
C LEU A 31 8.66 -8.05 -5.13
N ARG A 32 9.47 -8.63 -6.03
CA ARG A 32 10.22 -7.89 -7.05
C ARG A 32 9.28 -7.18 -8.03
N ASP A 33 8.29 -7.89 -8.57
CA ASP A 33 7.31 -7.29 -9.48
C ASP A 33 6.50 -6.17 -8.77
N ILE A 34 6.12 -6.37 -7.50
CA ILE A 34 5.50 -5.30 -6.69
C ILE A 34 6.45 -4.09 -6.57
N CYS A 35 7.73 -4.31 -6.24
CA CYS A 35 8.69 -3.21 -6.09
C CYS A 35 8.92 -2.45 -7.39
N ASP A 36 8.95 -3.15 -8.53
CA ASP A 36 9.11 -2.54 -9.85
C ASP A 36 7.90 -1.67 -10.21
N ARG A 37 6.69 -2.17 -9.97
CA ARG A 37 5.44 -1.44 -10.22
C ARG A 37 5.28 -0.21 -9.33
N LEU A 38 5.73 -0.31 -8.09
CA LEU A 38 5.77 0.81 -7.15
C LEU A 38 7.01 1.70 -7.31
N LYS A 39 7.92 1.37 -8.24
CA LYS A 39 9.16 2.11 -8.54
C LYS A 39 10.07 2.28 -7.32
N VAL A 40 10.12 1.26 -6.46
CA VAL A 40 10.94 1.23 -5.23
C VAL A 40 12.09 0.24 -5.27
N SER A 41 12.35 -0.39 -6.42
CA SER A 41 13.41 -1.41 -6.58
C SER A 41 14.82 -0.89 -6.25
N THR A 42 15.07 0.41 -6.48
CA THR A 42 16.31 1.10 -6.09
C THR A 42 16.55 1.11 -4.58
N LYS A 43 15.52 0.89 -3.75
CA LYS A 43 15.65 0.78 -2.29
C LYS A 43 16.12 -0.60 -1.84
N VAL A 44 16.13 -1.60 -2.73
CA VAL A 44 16.37 -3.01 -2.41
C VAL A 44 17.69 -3.48 -3.00
N GLU A 45 17.96 -3.17 -4.26
CA GLU A 45 19.15 -3.69 -4.94
C GLU A 45 20.20 -2.61 -5.10
N ASN A 46 21.44 -2.94 -4.71
CA ASN A 46 22.63 -2.22 -5.15
C ASN A 46 22.93 -2.63 -6.60
N HIS A 47 22.00 -2.44 -7.53
CA HIS A 47 22.28 -2.70 -8.93
C HIS A 47 23.04 -1.50 -9.50
N ASP A 48 24.19 -1.77 -10.09
CA ASP A 48 24.86 -0.86 -11.04
C ASP A 48 23.82 -0.28 -11.98
N ALA A 49 23.99 1.02 -12.26
CA ALA A 49 23.12 1.90 -13.03
C ALA A 49 22.68 1.33 -14.41
N SER A 50 21.79 0.34 -14.40
CA SER A 50 20.85 0.11 -15.49
C SER A 50 20.00 1.37 -15.55
N ALA A 51 20.08 2.08 -16.68
CA ALA A 51 19.53 3.41 -16.89
C ALA A 51 18.20 3.60 -16.14
N PRO A 52 18.05 4.67 -15.34
CA PRO A 52 16.81 4.91 -14.61
C PRO A 52 15.68 4.87 -15.64
N LYS A 53 14.75 3.92 -15.48
CA LYS A 53 13.49 3.96 -16.24
C LYS A 53 12.93 5.35 -15.98
N VAL A 54 12.94 6.21 -17.01
CA VAL A 54 12.47 7.58 -16.89
C VAL A 54 11.00 7.49 -16.55
N THR A 55 10.67 7.68 -15.27
CA THR A 55 9.27 7.79 -14.87
C THR A 55 8.72 9.05 -15.51
N GLN A 56 7.58 8.92 -16.20
CA GLN A 56 6.83 10.06 -16.69
C GLN A 56 5.63 10.32 -15.77
N PRO A 57 5.26 11.59 -15.54
CA PRO A 57 4.02 11.92 -14.87
C PRO A 57 2.81 11.41 -15.65
N GLU A 58 1.83 10.84 -14.95
CA GLU A 58 0.61 10.28 -15.53
C GLU A 58 -0.60 11.15 -15.16
N LYS A 59 -1.46 11.44 -16.14
CA LYS A 59 -2.65 12.27 -15.95
C LYS A 59 -3.90 11.40 -15.77
N PHE A 60 -4.64 11.64 -14.69
CA PHE A 60 -5.87 10.94 -14.34
C PHE A 60 -7.05 11.91 -14.27
N ILE A 61 -8.20 11.47 -14.78
CA ILE A 61 -9.47 12.19 -14.65
C ILE A 61 -10.34 11.43 -13.66
N LEU A 62 -10.59 12.04 -12.51
CA LEU A 62 -11.42 11.52 -11.44
C LEU A 62 -12.85 12.03 -11.65
N VAL A 63 -13.80 11.10 -11.62
CA VAL A 63 -15.23 11.38 -11.84
C VAL A 63 -16.07 10.85 -10.69
N SER A 64 -17.22 11.48 -10.46
CA SER A 64 -18.12 11.09 -9.37
C SER A 64 -18.74 9.71 -9.59
N LYS A 65 -18.78 8.88 -8.54
CA LYS A 65 -19.31 7.50 -8.59
C LYS A 65 -20.72 7.37 -9.18
N ASN A 66 -21.56 8.38 -8.95
CA ASN A 66 -22.98 8.32 -9.31
C ASN A 66 -23.30 9.10 -10.60
N ASN A 67 -22.29 9.53 -11.37
CA ASN A 67 -22.44 10.40 -12.55
C ASN A 67 -23.29 11.66 -12.29
N GLN A 68 -23.36 12.12 -11.04
CA GLN A 68 -24.10 13.34 -10.68
C GLN A 68 -23.30 14.62 -10.98
N ASP A 69 -22.16 14.51 -11.66
CA ASP A 69 -21.21 15.60 -12.00
C ASP A 69 -20.96 16.59 -10.86
N SER A 70 -21.04 16.11 -9.62
CA SER A 70 -20.96 16.95 -8.43
C SER A 70 -19.52 17.35 -8.12
N LEU A 71 -18.56 16.47 -8.42
CA LEU A 71 -17.13 16.72 -8.34
C LEU A 71 -16.42 16.01 -9.50
N LYS A 72 -15.53 16.73 -10.17
CA LYS A 72 -14.55 16.20 -11.12
C LYS A 72 -13.18 16.75 -10.74
N ALA A 73 -12.15 15.92 -10.81
CA ALA A 73 -10.78 16.38 -10.62
C ALA A 73 -9.89 15.84 -11.74
N THR A 74 -8.95 16.65 -12.19
CA THR A 74 -7.89 16.23 -13.11
C THR A 74 -6.58 16.33 -12.35
N VAL A 75 -5.88 15.21 -12.18
CA VAL A 75 -4.65 15.15 -11.39
C VAL A 75 -3.52 14.59 -12.22
N THR A 76 -2.32 15.14 -12.05
CA THR A 76 -1.09 14.59 -12.61
C THR A 76 -0.30 13.95 -11.47
N LEU A 77 -0.14 12.63 -11.50
CA LEU A 77 0.57 11.83 -10.52
C LEU A 77 1.99 11.55 -11.03
N PHE A 78 2.99 11.87 -10.22
CA PHE A 78 4.38 11.51 -10.44
C PHE A 78 4.89 10.73 -9.24
N ASP A 79 5.11 9.43 -9.45
CA ASP A 79 5.37 8.44 -8.40
C ASP A 79 4.29 8.50 -7.30
N GLU A 80 4.68 8.94 -6.11
CA GLU A 80 3.84 9.06 -4.91
C GLU A 80 3.29 10.48 -4.70
N ASN A 81 3.51 11.40 -5.64
CA ASN A 81 3.14 12.81 -5.50
C ASN A 81 2.14 13.25 -6.58
N ILE A 82 1.05 13.89 -6.17
CA ILE A 82 0.23 14.67 -7.11
C ILE A 82 0.95 16.00 -7.31
N ILE A 83 1.42 16.26 -8.53
CA ILE A 83 2.19 17.47 -8.90
C ILE A 83 1.31 18.52 -9.59
N GLN A 84 0.11 18.14 -10.02
CA GLN A 84 -0.88 19.06 -10.57
C GLN A 84 -2.27 18.58 -10.22
N SER A 85 -3.16 19.52 -9.88
CA SER A 85 -4.53 19.24 -9.49
C SER A 85 -5.45 20.35 -9.99
N GLU A 86 -6.42 20.01 -10.81
CA GLU A 86 -7.53 20.87 -11.22
C GLU A 86 -8.83 20.25 -10.69
N ILE A 87 -9.73 21.08 -10.18
CA ILE A 87 -11.04 20.64 -9.67
C ILE A 87 -12.18 21.42 -10.31
N SER A 88 -13.32 20.73 -10.46
CA SER A 88 -14.61 21.29 -10.83
C SER A 88 -15.67 20.72 -9.88
N LEU A 89 -16.29 21.58 -9.08
CA LEU A 89 -17.23 21.22 -8.02
C LEU A 89 -18.56 21.94 -8.24
N LYS A 90 -19.68 21.22 -8.16
CA LYS A 90 -21.01 21.86 -8.11
C LYS A 90 -21.15 22.64 -6.80
N TYR A 91 -21.22 23.95 -6.90
CA TYR A 91 -21.24 24.86 -5.76
C TYR A 91 -22.30 25.96 -6.00
N PRO A 92 -23.51 25.82 -5.43
CA PRO A 92 -24.64 26.71 -5.73
C PRO A 92 -24.45 28.17 -5.29
N LYS A 93 -23.49 28.45 -4.41
CA LYS A 93 -23.27 29.80 -3.84
C LYS A 93 -22.56 30.76 -4.80
N ILE A 94 -22.13 30.31 -5.98
CA ILE A 94 -21.49 31.14 -7.00
C ILE A 94 -22.33 31.21 -8.28
N PRO A 95 -22.18 32.29 -9.08
CA PRO A 95 -22.81 32.39 -10.39
C PRO A 95 -22.45 31.18 -11.28
N GLY A 96 -23.45 30.58 -11.93
CA GLY A 96 -23.28 29.39 -12.77
C GLY A 96 -23.20 28.07 -12.00
N GLY A 97 -23.19 28.08 -10.66
CA GLY A 97 -23.33 26.89 -9.82
C GLY A 97 -22.19 25.87 -9.90
N ILE A 98 -21.08 26.19 -10.58
CA ILE A 98 -19.90 25.31 -10.76
C ILE A 98 -18.63 26.08 -10.44
N TYR A 99 -17.92 25.63 -9.42
CA TYR A 99 -16.66 26.20 -8.96
C TYR A 99 -15.52 25.45 -9.64
N ARG A 100 -14.58 26.19 -10.24
CA ARG A 100 -13.38 25.63 -10.87
C ARG A 100 -12.14 26.27 -10.30
N SER A 101 -11.12 25.46 -10.05
CA SER A 101 -9.84 25.95 -9.57
C SER A 101 -8.70 25.00 -9.89
N VAL A 102 -7.50 25.58 -9.98
CA VAL A 102 -6.27 24.88 -10.27
C VAL A 102 -5.27 25.14 -9.15
N ALA A 103 -4.64 24.08 -8.67
CA ALA A 103 -3.53 24.14 -7.74
C ALA A 103 -2.31 24.81 -8.39
N ASN A 104 -1.59 25.61 -7.61
CA ASN A 104 -0.29 26.15 -8.01
C ASN A 104 0.67 24.99 -8.39
N PRO A 105 1.36 25.04 -9.54
CA PRO A 105 2.29 23.99 -9.97
C PRO A 105 3.43 23.69 -9.00
N ASN A 106 3.78 24.63 -8.12
CA ASN A 106 4.86 24.47 -7.14
C ASN A 106 4.43 23.66 -5.91
N VAL A 107 3.17 23.22 -5.83
CA VAL A 107 2.62 22.49 -4.70
C VAL A 107 2.40 21.04 -5.06
N GLN A 108 2.85 20.16 -4.16
CA GLN A 108 2.77 18.72 -4.34
C GLN A 108 2.01 18.08 -3.18
N TRP A 109 1.13 17.12 -3.49
CA TRP A 109 0.48 16.29 -2.49
C TRP A 109 1.14 14.94 -2.45
N LYS A 110 1.90 14.69 -1.39
CA LYS A 110 2.43 13.36 -1.14
C LYS A 110 1.34 12.41 -0.68
N ILE A 111 1.19 11.31 -1.40
CA ILE A 111 0.28 10.21 -1.08
C ILE A 111 1.02 9.21 -0.20
N GLN A 112 0.96 9.44 1.11
CA GLN A 112 1.70 8.65 2.11
C GLN A 112 1.43 7.15 1.99
N GLN A 113 0.21 6.75 1.61
CA GLN A 113 -0.15 5.35 1.42
C GLN A 113 0.72 4.66 0.36
N LEU A 114 1.02 5.33 -0.77
CA LEU A 114 1.88 4.76 -1.82
C LEU A 114 3.32 4.61 -1.32
N GLN A 115 3.83 5.62 -0.60
CA GLN A 115 5.17 5.58 -0.02
C GLN A 115 5.30 4.46 1.03
N ASP A 116 4.35 4.36 1.95
CA ASP A 116 4.36 3.38 3.04
C ASP A 116 4.28 1.95 2.49
N THR A 117 3.36 1.69 1.56
CA THR A 117 3.26 0.41 0.86
C THR A 117 4.56 0.06 0.15
N GLY A 118 5.16 1.01 -0.60
CA GLY A 118 6.44 0.79 -1.26
C GLY A 118 7.57 0.45 -0.28
N ASN A 119 7.64 1.17 0.84
CA ASN A 119 8.63 0.91 1.89
C ASN A 119 8.45 -0.46 2.55
N GLN A 120 7.21 -0.87 2.82
CA GLN A 120 6.90 -2.19 3.39
C GLN A 120 7.26 -3.32 2.43
N CYS A 121 6.94 -3.19 1.14
CA CYS A 121 7.28 -4.18 0.13
C CYS A 121 8.81 -4.30 -0.06
N ALA A 122 9.53 -3.18 -0.09
CA ALA A 122 10.98 -3.18 -0.17
C ALA A 122 11.63 -3.88 1.04
N ARG A 123 11.11 -3.63 2.25
CA ARG A 123 11.57 -4.33 3.47
C ARG A 123 11.25 -5.82 3.43
N ALA A 124 10.06 -6.20 2.96
CA ALA A 124 9.67 -7.61 2.84
C ALA A 124 10.59 -8.35 1.86
N LEU A 125 10.91 -7.75 0.71
CA LEU A 125 11.85 -8.31 -0.25
C LEU A 125 13.25 -8.45 0.35
N GLN A 126 13.73 -7.47 1.11
CA GLN A 126 15.00 -7.57 1.83
C GLN A 126 15.04 -8.73 2.84
N ILE A 127 13.93 -8.96 3.56
CA ILE A 127 13.81 -10.10 4.48
C ILE A 127 13.88 -11.42 3.71
N VAL A 128 13.21 -11.52 2.55
CA VAL A 128 13.27 -12.72 1.70
C VAL A 128 14.68 -12.97 1.18
N LEU A 129 15.33 -11.97 0.60
CA LEU A 129 16.67 -12.12 0.01
C LEU A 129 17.73 -12.53 1.05
N LYS A 130 17.77 -11.81 2.19
CA LYS A 130 18.71 -12.12 3.29
C LYS A 130 18.35 -13.43 3.97
N GLY A 131 17.06 -13.70 4.13
CA GLY A 131 16.53 -14.93 4.71
C GLY A 131 16.92 -16.15 3.90
N LYS A 132 16.71 -16.12 2.58
CA LYS A 132 17.10 -17.16 1.63
C LYS A 132 18.60 -17.44 1.68
N GLN A 133 19.44 -16.40 1.70
CA GLN A 133 20.89 -16.58 1.80
C GLN A 133 21.30 -17.27 3.11
N ARG A 134 20.69 -16.90 4.24
CA ARG A 134 20.93 -17.53 5.55
C ARG A 134 20.44 -18.98 5.56
N TYR A 135 19.26 -19.22 4.99
CA TYR A 135 18.64 -20.52 4.86
C TYR A 135 19.51 -21.47 4.04
N ASP A 136 19.91 -21.08 2.83
CA ASP A 136 20.77 -21.89 1.95
C ASP A 136 22.11 -22.24 2.62
N ARG A 137 22.66 -21.32 3.42
CA ARG A 137 23.88 -21.58 4.20
C ARG A 137 23.63 -22.62 5.30
N CYS A 138 22.53 -22.49 6.03
CA CYS A 138 22.13 -23.43 7.08
C CYS A 138 21.97 -24.85 6.52
N ILE A 139 21.23 -25.00 5.42
CA ILE A 139 21.02 -26.28 4.76
C ILE A 139 22.34 -26.92 4.28
N LYS A 140 23.27 -26.12 3.75
CA LYS A 140 24.59 -26.62 3.34
C LYS A 140 25.45 -27.10 4.52
N THR A 141 25.32 -26.47 5.68
CA THR A 141 26.13 -26.78 6.86
C THR A 141 25.56 -27.94 7.69
N SER A 142 24.25 -27.95 7.91
CA SER A 142 23.60 -28.86 8.88
C SER A 142 22.46 -29.69 8.29
N GLY A 143 22.11 -29.51 7.02
CA GLY A 143 20.91 -30.10 6.43
C GLY A 143 19.63 -29.45 6.97
N TYR A 144 18.50 -30.14 6.82
CA TYR A 144 17.21 -29.70 7.37
C TYR A 144 17.15 -30.00 8.88
N ASP A 145 17.17 -28.96 9.69
CA ASP A 145 17.17 -29.03 11.15
C ASP A 145 16.26 -27.97 11.78
N GLY A 146 16.25 -27.88 13.11
CA GLY A 146 15.45 -26.85 13.80
C GLY A 146 15.86 -25.42 13.43
N GLN A 147 17.15 -25.19 13.12
CA GLN A 147 17.65 -23.85 12.78
C GLN A 147 17.21 -23.43 11.37
N SER A 148 17.25 -24.32 10.39
CA SER A 148 16.75 -24.01 9.05
C SER A 148 15.25 -23.69 9.08
N LEU A 149 14.48 -24.46 9.84
CA LEU A 149 13.07 -24.20 10.07
C LEU A 149 12.82 -22.85 10.74
N LEU A 150 13.61 -22.48 11.76
CA LEU A 150 13.49 -21.18 12.43
C LEU A 150 13.74 -20.01 11.50
N ILE A 151 14.76 -20.11 10.64
CA ILE A 151 15.04 -19.10 9.61
C ILE A 151 13.83 -18.97 8.68
N LEU A 152 13.28 -20.08 8.19
CA LEU A 152 12.11 -20.07 7.33
C LEU A 152 10.91 -19.40 8.02
N LEU A 153 10.55 -19.84 9.23
CA LEU A 153 9.43 -19.28 9.99
C LEU A 153 9.61 -17.80 10.31
N SER A 154 10.84 -17.38 10.63
CA SER A 154 11.17 -15.96 10.85
C SER A 154 10.92 -15.12 9.61
N VAL A 155 11.36 -15.59 8.43
CA VAL A 155 11.11 -14.93 7.15
C VAL A 155 9.62 -14.85 6.87
N LEU A 156 8.90 -15.97 6.99
CA LEU A 156 7.47 -16.04 6.71
C LEU A 156 6.68 -15.06 7.59
N ARG A 157 6.95 -15.03 8.91
CA ARG A 157 6.30 -14.08 9.83
C ARG A 157 6.61 -12.63 9.46
N GLY A 158 7.88 -12.29 9.25
CA GLY A 158 8.29 -10.94 8.89
C GLY A 158 7.68 -10.46 7.56
N VAL A 159 7.60 -11.34 6.55
CA VAL A 159 6.95 -11.04 5.27
C VAL A 159 5.44 -10.87 5.46
N LYS A 160 4.79 -11.75 6.23
CA LYS A 160 3.35 -11.67 6.50
C LYS A 160 2.97 -10.33 7.11
N ASP A 161 3.70 -9.90 8.13
CA ASP A 161 3.41 -8.65 8.85
C ASP A 161 3.56 -7.45 7.92
N LEU A 162 4.69 -7.34 7.21
CA LEU A 162 4.94 -6.23 6.28
C LEU A 162 3.94 -6.19 5.11
N VAL A 163 3.61 -7.35 4.54
CA VAL A 163 2.63 -7.46 3.44
C VAL A 163 1.21 -7.17 3.96
N GLY A 164 0.88 -7.60 5.17
CA GLY A 164 -0.38 -7.27 5.84
C GLY A 164 -0.54 -5.76 6.04
N ASP A 165 0.52 -5.09 6.49
CA ASP A 165 0.53 -3.64 6.65
C ASP A 165 0.43 -2.92 5.28
N ALA A 166 1.14 -3.42 4.26
CA ALA A 166 1.08 -2.88 2.89
C ALA A 166 -0.32 -2.94 2.29
N ARG A 167 -1.03 -4.07 2.49
CA ARG A 167 -2.43 -4.23 2.09
C ARG A 167 -3.31 -3.23 2.83
N THR A 168 -3.13 -3.12 4.14
CA THR A 168 -3.91 -2.20 4.98
C THR A 168 -3.71 -0.74 4.57
N CYS A 169 -2.47 -0.33 4.26
CA CYS A 169 -2.19 1.02 3.76
C CYS A 169 -2.97 1.36 2.49
N LEU A 170 -3.16 0.42 1.56
CA LEU A 170 -3.92 0.65 0.33
C LEU A 170 -5.43 0.54 0.53
N THR A 171 -5.91 -0.42 1.32
CA THR A 171 -7.36 -0.69 1.46
C THR A 171 -8.05 0.17 2.51
N MET A 172 -7.33 0.60 3.54
CA MET A 172 -7.85 1.38 4.66
C MET A 172 -7.27 2.81 4.65
N PRO A 173 -7.93 3.76 3.95
CA PRO A 173 -7.43 5.12 3.85
C PRO A 173 -7.37 5.81 5.22
N ARG A 174 -6.19 6.34 5.55
CA ARG A 174 -5.99 7.24 6.69
C ARG A 174 -6.59 8.61 6.37
N LYS A 175 -7.90 8.75 6.62
CA LYS A 175 -8.61 10.02 6.43
C LYS A 175 -8.11 11.04 7.45
N LYS A 176 -7.64 12.19 6.95
CA LYS A 176 -7.37 13.36 7.78
C LYS A 176 -8.68 13.88 8.36
N SER A 177 -8.66 14.29 9.62
CA SER A 177 -9.72 15.05 10.26
C SER A 177 -9.95 16.39 9.55
N LEU A 178 -11.13 17.00 9.75
CA LEU A 178 -11.43 18.31 9.16
C LEU A 178 -10.45 19.39 9.62
N LEU A 179 -10.02 19.35 10.89
CA LEU A 179 -9.05 20.29 11.43
C LEU A 179 -7.68 20.16 10.72
N GLU A 180 -7.20 18.92 10.52
CA GLU A 180 -5.97 18.68 9.77
C GLU A 180 -6.08 19.17 8.33
N LEU A 181 -7.24 18.98 7.68
CA LEU A 181 -7.48 19.47 6.32
C LEU A 181 -7.51 21.00 6.23
N CYS A 182 -8.07 21.70 7.23
CA CYS A 182 -8.02 23.17 7.31
C CYS A 182 -6.58 23.71 7.42
N GLN A 183 -5.72 22.98 8.12
CA GLN A 183 -4.32 23.35 8.32
C GLN A 183 -3.40 22.88 7.19
N PHE A 184 -3.89 21.97 6.33
CA PHE A 184 -3.10 21.34 5.29
C PHE A 184 -2.72 22.33 4.19
N GLN A 185 -1.45 22.74 4.15
CA GLN A 185 -0.97 23.81 3.28
C GLN A 185 -1.34 23.65 1.80
N PRO A 186 -1.27 22.46 1.18
CA PRO A 186 -1.58 22.33 -0.24
C PRO A 186 -2.99 22.80 -0.64
N THR A 187 -3.99 22.71 0.24
CA THR A 187 -5.36 23.19 -0.07
C THR A 187 -5.46 24.71 -0.16
N LYS A 188 -4.47 25.46 0.35
CA LYS A 188 -4.42 26.92 0.32
C LYS A 188 -3.82 27.47 -0.96
N SER A 189 -3.33 26.60 -1.83
CA SER A 189 -2.56 26.97 -3.03
C SER A 189 -3.36 26.89 -4.32
N PHE A 190 -4.69 26.85 -4.22
CA PHE A 190 -5.61 26.88 -5.35
C PHE A 190 -5.83 28.32 -5.85
N ASN A 191 -5.96 28.48 -7.17
CA ASN A 191 -6.29 29.74 -7.82
C ASN A 191 -7.45 29.53 -8.82
N PRO A 192 -8.63 30.14 -8.60
CA PRO A 192 -8.99 30.96 -7.42
C PRO A 192 -8.94 30.15 -6.11
N PRO A 193 -8.80 30.78 -4.93
CA PRO A 193 -8.80 30.07 -3.64
C PRO A 193 -10.07 29.23 -3.44
N LEU A 194 -9.94 28.10 -2.74
CA LEU A 194 -11.10 27.26 -2.37
C LEU A 194 -12.11 28.08 -1.55
N PRO A 195 -13.43 27.86 -1.73
CA PRO A 195 -14.41 28.46 -0.84
C PRO A 195 -14.15 28.06 0.62
N HIS A 196 -14.40 28.98 1.55
CA HIS A 196 -14.08 28.80 2.97
C HIS A 196 -14.79 27.60 3.64
N ASP A 197 -15.91 27.15 3.06
CA ASP A 197 -16.67 25.99 3.52
C ASP A 197 -16.23 24.69 2.83
N ILE A 198 -15.22 24.70 1.96
CA ILE A 198 -14.75 23.54 1.21
C ILE A 198 -13.34 23.13 1.64
N LEU A 199 -13.19 21.85 1.97
CA LEU A 199 -11.91 21.21 2.25
C LEU A 199 -11.66 20.08 1.26
N LEU A 200 -10.44 19.96 0.74
CA LEU A 200 -10.06 18.91 -0.22
C LEU A 200 -9.11 17.89 0.39
N SER A 201 -9.28 16.64 0.00
CA SER A 201 -8.38 15.54 0.36
C SER A 201 -8.15 14.60 -0.82
N TYR A 202 -6.93 14.09 -0.92
CA TYR A 202 -6.54 13.02 -1.83
C TYR A 202 -6.09 11.80 -1.03
N TYR A 203 -6.57 10.62 -1.42
CA TYR A 203 -6.18 9.35 -0.80
C TYR A 203 -6.37 8.17 -1.76
N ILE A 204 -5.76 7.04 -1.42
CA ILE A 204 -5.95 5.76 -2.11
C ILE A 204 -7.02 4.95 -1.40
N SER A 205 -7.94 4.36 -2.17
CA SER A 205 -8.88 3.36 -1.68
C SER A 205 -8.77 2.13 -2.57
N ALA A 206 -8.10 1.11 -2.06
CA ALA A 206 -7.65 -0.06 -2.81
C ALA A 206 -6.87 0.34 -4.07
N SER A 207 -7.45 0.17 -5.26
CA SER A 207 -6.84 0.47 -6.56
C SER A 207 -7.34 1.79 -7.16
N LYS A 208 -7.88 2.69 -6.34
CA LYS A 208 -8.46 3.95 -6.80
C LYS A 208 -7.81 5.15 -6.12
N LEU A 209 -7.47 6.15 -6.93
CA LEU A 209 -7.15 7.48 -6.44
C LEU A 209 -8.46 8.24 -6.26
N VAL A 210 -8.67 8.78 -5.06
CA VAL A 210 -9.91 9.46 -4.68
C VAL A 210 -9.62 10.91 -4.34
N CYS A 211 -10.42 11.80 -4.91
CA CYS A 211 -10.55 13.20 -4.49
C CYS A 211 -11.85 13.33 -3.71
N ALA A 212 -11.76 13.83 -2.47
CA ALA A 212 -12.91 14.14 -1.64
C ALA A 212 -12.97 15.64 -1.34
N ALA A 213 -14.13 16.24 -1.59
CA ALA A 213 -14.45 17.61 -1.18
C ALA A 213 -15.47 17.57 -0.04
N TYR A 214 -15.09 18.10 1.12
CA TYR A 214 -15.94 18.22 2.30
C TYR A 214 -16.51 19.62 2.35
N GLN A 215 -17.83 19.74 2.25
CA GLN A 215 -18.55 20.98 2.44
C GLN A 215 -19.07 21.08 3.87
N VAL A 216 -18.53 22.02 4.65
CA VAL A 216 -18.87 22.23 6.05
C VAL A 216 -19.86 23.39 6.16
N VAL A 217 -21.09 23.10 6.56
CA VAL A 217 -22.14 24.12 6.74
C VAL A 217 -22.47 24.26 8.22
N THR A 218 -22.19 25.43 8.78
CA THR A 218 -22.60 25.81 10.14
C THR A 218 -24.09 26.16 10.13
N MET A 219 -24.92 25.38 10.83
CA MET A 219 -26.35 25.66 10.98
C MET A 219 -26.54 26.79 12.00
N LYS A 220 -27.11 27.90 11.55
CA LYS A 220 -27.28 29.13 12.35
C LYS A 220 -28.16 28.98 13.60
N GLN A 221 -29.02 27.95 13.67
CA GLN A 221 -30.05 27.87 14.70
C GLN A 221 -29.61 27.12 15.98
N ASN A 222 -28.69 26.15 15.89
CA ASN A 222 -28.27 25.32 17.05
C ASN A 222 -26.74 25.15 17.19
N GLY A 223 -25.93 25.85 16.38
CA GLY A 223 -24.46 25.66 16.36
C GLY A 223 -23.99 24.31 15.79
N ALA A 224 -24.93 23.44 15.35
CA ALA A 224 -24.63 22.15 14.74
C ALA A 224 -23.93 22.34 13.38
N GLN A 225 -22.86 21.58 13.13
CA GLN A 225 -22.19 21.55 11.84
C GLN A 225 -22.68 20.33 11.04
N SER A 226 -23.07 20.57 9.79
CA SER A 226 -23.37 19.50 8.84
C SER A 226 -22.23 19.41 7.81
N VAL A 227 -21.87 18.19 7.45
CA VAL A 227 -20.78 17.92 6.49
C VAL A 227 -21.35 17.14 5.32
N THR A 228 -21.30 17.73 4.13
CA THR A 228 -21.61 17.04 2.88
C THR A 228 -20.32 16.63 2.20
N VAL A 229 -20.23 15.40 1.69
CA VAL A 229 -19.01 14.88 1.05
C VAL A 229 -19.28 14.58 -0.41
N TYR A 230 -18.51 15.23 -1.29
CA TYR A 230 -18.47 14.92 -2.71
C TYR A 230 -17.21 14.11 -2.99
N GLN A 231 -17.33 13.04 -3.79
CA GLN A 231 -16.21 12.18 -4.15
C GLN A 231 -16.12 12.01 -5.65
N ALA A 232 -14.89 12.05 -6.14
CA ALA A 232 -14.51 11.68 -7.49
C ALA A 232 -13.35 10.68 -7.42
N GLU A 233 -13.35 9.68 -8.27
CA GLU A 233 -12.34 8.63 -8.27
C GLU A 233 -11.87 8.25 -9.67
N ALA A 234 -10.63 7.78 -9.75
CA ALA A 234 -10.02 7.21 -10.95
C ALA A 234 -9.31 5.91 -10.59
N HIS A 235 -9.35 4.96 -11.50
CA HIS A 235 -8.68 3.69 -11.33
C HIS A 235 -7.18 3.82 -11.62
N LEU A 236 -6.36 3.17 -10.81
CA LEU A 236 -4.92 3.02 -11.00
C LEU A 236 -4.64 1.55 -11.34
N PRO A 237 -4.51 1.18 -12.62
CA PRO A 237 -4.39 -0.23 -13.03
C PRO A 237 -3.23 -0.96 -12.36
N HIS A 238 -2.08 -0.28 -12.22
CA HIS A 238 -0.90 -0.86 -11.57
C HIS A 238 -1.15 -1.27 -10.11
N LEU A 239 -2.06 -0.59 -9.40
CA LEU A 239 -2.41 -0.95 -8.02
C LEU A 239 -3.30 -2.18 -7.92
N VAL A 240 -4.02 -2.56 -8.98
CA VAL A 240 -4.75 -3.83 -9.04
C VAL A 240 -3.78 -4.98 -8.96
N ASP A 241 -2.77 -4.97 -9.83
CA ASP A 241 -1.75 -6.00 -9.90
C ASP A 241 -0.95 -6.07 -8.59
N VAL A 242 -0.59 -4.91 -8.02
CA VAL A 242 0.08 -4.85 -6.71
C VAL A 242 -0.79 -5.49 -5.63
N LEU A 243 -2.07 -5.14 -5.53
CA LEU A 243 -2.97 -5.72 -4.53
C LEU A 243 -3.16 -7.23 -4.74
N GLN A 244 -3.26 -7.68 -5.99
CA GLN A 244 -3.34 -9.09 -6.32
C GLN A 244 -2.09 -9.85 -5.84
N HIS A 245 -0.90 -9.36 -6.18
CA HIS A 245 0.35 -9.97 -5.73
C HIS A 245 0.48 -9.96 -4.21
N LEU A 246 0.12 -8.85 -3.54
CA LEU A 246 0.12 -8.78 -2.08
C LEU A 246 -0.84 -9.81 -1.45
N ASN A 247 -2.02 -10.01 -2.03
CA ASN A 247 -2.96 -11.03 -1.57
C ASN A 247 -2.41 -12.45 -1.78
N THR A 248 -1.81 -12.74 -2.94
CA THR A 248 -1.18 -14.03 -3.22
C THR A 248 -0.05 -14.33 -2.25
N VAL A 249 0.87 -13.37 -2.04
CA VAL A 249 1.97 -13.49 -1.07
C VAL A 249 1.41 -13.75 0.33
N PHE A 250 0.45 -12.95 0.77
CA PHE A 250 -0.13 -13.09 2.11
C PHE A 250 -0.79 -14.45 2.31
N SER A 251 -1.60 -14.92 1.35
CA SER A 251 -2.26 -16.22 1.42
C SER A 251 -1.24 -17.35 1.48
N ARG A 252 -0.24 -17.35 0.59
CA ARG A 252 0.77 -18.39 0.53
C ARG A 252 1.57 -18.51 1.83
N VAL A 253 1.97 -17.37 2.39
CA VAL A 253 2.68 -17.31 3.66
C VAL A 253 1.79 -17.77 4.81
N GLN A 254 0.54 -17.32 4.87
CA GLN A 254 -0.41 -17.72 5.91
C GLN A 254 -0.70 -19.22 5.85
N ASP A 255 -0.90 -19.79 4.66
CA ASP A 255 -1.16 -21.21 4.48
C ASP A 255 0.00 -22.06 5.01
N LEU A 256 1.23 -21.67 4.70
CA LEU A 256 2.42 -22.38 5.16
C LEU A 256 2.62 -22.24 6.68
N LEU A 257 2.44 -21.04 7.23
CA LEU A 257 2.48 -20.83 8.68
C LEU A 257 1.41 -21.65 9.41
N THR A 258 0.20 -21.75 8.85
CA THR A 258 -0.87 -22.58 9.42
C THR A 258 -0.47 -24.06 9.39
N LYS A 259 0.09 -24.56 8.27
CA LYS A 259 0.58 -25.96 8.19
C LYS A 259 1.61 -26.26 9.27
N PHE A 260 2.61 -25.40 9.45
CA PHE A 260 3.59 -25.56 10.52
C PHE A 260 3.00 -25.40 11.93
N GLY A 261 1.98 -24.54 12.11
CA GLY A 261 1.32 -24.34 13.40
C GLY A 261 0.48 -25.54 13.87
N VAL A 262 0.02 -26.39 12.96
CA VAL A 262 -0.66 -27.65 13.29
C VAL A 262 0.34 -28.71 13.78
N LEU A 263 1.58 -28.65 13.30
CA LEU A 263 2.66 -29.50 13.78
C LEU A 263 3.01 -29.05 15.20
N LYS A 264 2.85 -29.92 16.20
CA LYS A 264 3.13 -29.63 17.61
C LYS A 264 4.65 -29.63 17.85
N ILE A 265 5.36 -28.72 17.19
CA ILE A 265 6.82 -28.62 17.25
C ILE A 265 7.23 -28.17 18.66
N PRO A 266 8.09 -28.92 19.37
CA PRO A 266 8.51 -28.56 20.72
C PRO A 266 9.19 -27.18 20.75
N VAL A 267 8.81 -26.35 21.71
CA VAL A 267 9.38 -24.99 21.88
C VAL A 267 10.87 -25.03 22.20
N GLU A 268 11.37 -26.13 22.78
CA GLU A 268 12.79 -26.34 23.11
C GLU A 268 13.69 -26.52 21.88
N VAL A 269 13.09 -26.73 20.70
CA VAL A 269 13.79 -26.92 19.42
C VAL A 269 13.59 -25.71 18.49
N LEU A 270 12.73 -24.77 18.88
CA LEU A 270 12.50 -23.45 18.27
C LEU A 270 13.31 -22.37 19.00
#